data_AF-A0A135SLT7-F1
#
_entry.id   AF-A0A135SLT7-F1
#
_cell.length_a   1.000
_cell.length_b   1.000
_cell.length_c   1.000
_cell.angle_alpha   90.00
_cell.angle_beta   90.00
_cell.angle_gamma   90.00
#
_symmetry.space_group_name_H-M   'P 1'
#
loop_
_entity.id
_entity.type
_entity.pdbx_description
1 polymer ?
#
loop_
_entity_poly.entity_id
_entity_poly.type
_entity_poly.pdbx_seq_one_letter_code
_entity_poly.pdbx_strand_id
1 'polypeptide(L)'
;MASTWGLLDDKEEQELHKTRLVNIEEKPFKRITKRLTSISSIVNAHSKQQPTPPPEGANGDNDADTEVKEETKTAQTLREIDQIKDDLTLDFAAFDSSIARLQFLLDANVRERERYKADQQRILEECQNVRDNNARLREQLDGARATLAQRKEYDKLANALMAKGLRPRGEQESNLKKLEEEIRDLEKESETYAVTWRERRDQFSKIMDEGMQLRRQIRDEKEEVERREGMNEDGEEDGDASRGGNTPRHVSSGNVTPHPDSGAVPRPASAHEGQSEDQSEGLKPRASGLGGFSRSGSAVPSQNGTPQPQDDDEGEIEEGEDVEMDDRHDTQLTSGGDTPQITVDAPESMEVDS
;
A
#
# COMPACT_ATOMS: atom_id res chain seq x y z
N MET A 1 8.51 -28.39 -34.83
CA MET A 1 9.03 -27.17 -35.47
C MET A 1 8.18 -26.01 -35.00
N ALA A 2 8.73 -25.11 -34.21
CA ALA A 2 8.01 -23.93 -33.75
C ALA A 2 7.66 -23.06 -34.97
N SER A 3 6.37 -22.92 -35.27
CA SER A 3 5.90 -21.98 -36.28
C SER A 3 6.45 -20.61 -35.91
N THR A 4 7.32 -20.08 -36.76
CA THR A 4 7.90 -18.76 -36.56
C THR A 4 6.80 -17.76 -36.88
N TRP A 5 6.13 -17.23 -35.85
CA TRP A 5 5.06 -16.23 -35.98
C TRP A 5 5.60 -14.83 -36.34
N GLY A 6 6.59 -14.77 -37.23
CA GLY A 6 7.14 -13.53 -37.76
C GLY A 6 6.31 -13.00 -38.93
N LEU A 7 6.48 -11.73 -39.28
CA LEU A 7 5.99 -11.23 -40.57
C LEU A 7 6.64 -12.06 -41.68
N LEU A 8 5.83 -12.45 -42.67
CA LEU A 8 6.30 -13.12 -43.87
C LEU A 8 7.12 -12.14 -44.70
N ASP A 9 8.22 -12.60 -45.29
CA ASP A 9 8.98 -11.79 -46.24
C ASP A 9 8.16 -11.57 -47.54
N ASP A 10 8.37 -10.43 -48.21
CA ASP A 10 7.63 -10.05 -49.43
C ASP A 10 7.58 -11.16 -50.50
N LYS A 11 8.65 -11.97 -50.59
CA LYS A 11 8.73 -13.10 -51.55
C LYS A 11 7.77 -14.22 -51.17
N GLU A 12 7.75 -14.59 -49.90
CA GLU A 12 6.89 -15.64 -49.37
C GLU A 12 5.42 -15.21 -49.41
N GLU A 13 5.14 -13.92 -49.16
CA GLU A 13 3.79 -13.35 -49.30
C GLU A 13 3.30 -13.42 -50.75
N GLN A 14 4.15 -13.07 -51.71
CA GLN A 14 3.82 -13.19 -53.14
C GLN A 14 3.59 -14.64 -53.57
N GLU A 15 4.34 -15.60 -53.03
CA GLU A 15 4.12 -17.02 -53.31
C GLU A 15 2.79 -17.51 -52.73
N LEU A 16 2.44 -17.07 -51.52
CA LEU A 16 1.15 -17.37 -50.91
C LEU A 16 -0.01 -16.76 -51.74
N HIS A 17 0.15 -15.52 -52.20
CA HIS A 17 -0.81 -14.85 -53.06
C HIS A 17 -1.00 -15.61 -54.38
N LYS A 18 0.09 -15.98 -55.06
CA LYS A 18 0.06 -16.76 -56.30
C LYS A 18 -0.62 -18.12 -56.13
N THR A 19 -0.31 -18.84 -55.06
CA THR A 19 -0.86 -20.19 -54.84
C THR A 19 -2.33 -20.16 -54.43
N ARG A 20 -2.73 -19.20 -53.58
CA ARG A 20 -4.06 -19.19 -52.95
C ARG A 20 -5.05 -18.22 -53.58
N LEU A 21 -4.63 -17.01 -53.93
CA LEU A 21 -5.54 -15.91 -54.25
C LEU A 21 -5.68 -15.68 -55.76
N VAL A 22 -4.58 -15.72 -56.51
CA VAL A 22 -4.58 -15.49 -57.97
C VAL A 22 -5.52 -16.44 -58.70
N ASN A 23 -5.57 -17.71 -58.31
CA ASN A 23 -6.46 -18.70 -58.92
C ASN A 23 -7.96 -18.41 -58.69
N ILE A 24 -8.29 -17.69 -57.64
CA ILE A 24 -9.67 -17.30 -57.32
C ILE A 24 -10.03 -16.04 -58.09
N GLU A 25 -9.13 -15.06 -58.09
CA GLU A 25 -9.31 -13.76 -58.74
C GLU A 25 -9.33 -13.88 -60.27
N GLU A 26 -8.53 -14.76 -60.88
CA GLU A 26 -8.48 -14.91 -62.33
C GLU A 26 -9.66 -15.68 -62.94
N LYS A 27 -10.42 -16.44 -62.15
CA LYS A 27 -11.49 -17.32 -62.65
C LYS A 27 -12.59 -16.56 -63.43
N PRO A 28 -13.16 -15.46 -62.91
CA PRO A 28 -14.13 -14.65 -63.65
C PRO A 28 -13.54 -14.12 -64.96
N PHE A 29 -12.32 -13.59 -64.94
CA PHE A 29 -11.64 -13.08 -66.14
C PHE A 29 -11.43 -14.16 -67.21
N LYS A 30 -10.97 -15.35 -66.81
CA LYS A 30 -10.79 -16.50 -67.71
C LYS A 30 -12.10 -16.94 -68.34
N ARG A 31 -13.20 -16.92 -67.58
CA ARG A 31 -14.52 -17.32 -68.05
C ARG A 31 -15.07 -16.32 -69.08
N ILE A 32 -15.03 -15.03 -68.78
CA ILE A 32 -15.41 -13.95 -69.71
C ILE A 32 -14.56 -14.03 -70.98
N THR A 33 -13.24 -14.16 -70.85
CA THR A 33 -12.31 -14.26 -71.98
C THR A 33 -12.63 -15.45 -72.89
N LYS A 34 -12.92 -16.62 -72.30
CA LYS A 34 -13.31 -17.82 -73.06
C LYS A 34 -14.60 -17.59 -73.85
N ARG A 35 -15.60 -16.94 -73.25
CA ARG A 35 -16.88 -16.64 -73.92
C ARG A 35 -16.74 -15.61 -75.03
N LEU A 36 -15.96 -14.55 -74.81
CA LEU A 36 -15.64 -13.56 -75.85
C LEU A 36 -14.92 -14.21 -77.05
N THR A 37 -14.01 -15.15 -76.78
CA THR A 37 -13.33 -15.91 -77.83
C THR A 37 -14.31 -16.79 -78.61
N SER A 38 -15.29 -17.41 -77.93
CA SER A 38 -16.36 -18.19 -78.57
C SER A 38 -17.23 -17.32 -79.49
N ILE A 39 -17.62 -16.12 -79.03
CA ILE A 39 -18.37 -15.14 -79.84
C ILE A 39 -17.56 -14.77 -81.09
N SER A 40 -16.27 -14.48 -80.92
CA SER A 40 -15.38 -14.16 -82.04
C SER A 40 -15.33 -15.30 -83.06
N SER A 41 -15.30 -16.56 -82.61
CA SER A 41 -15.34 -17.73 -83.50
C SER A 41 -16.66 -17.83 -84.29
N ILE A 42 -17.81 -17.61 -83.64
CA ILE A 42 -19.14 -17.67 -84.29
C ILE A 42 -19.27 -16.56 -85.34
N VAL A 43 -18.88 -15.34 -85.00
CA VAL A 43 -18.91 -14.19 -85.91
C VAL A 43 -18.00 -14.42 -87.12
N ASN A 44 -16.79 -14.95 -86.89
CA ASN A 44 -15.85 -15.28 -87.97
C ASN A 44 -16.39 -16.41 -88.87
N ALA A 45 -17.08 -17.41 -88.31
CA ALA A 45 -17.72 -18.47 -89.09
C ALA A 45 -18.85 -17.93 -89.99
N HIS A 46 -19.70 -17.05 -89.45
CA HIS A 46 -20.75 -16.37 -90.21
C HIS A 46 -20.20 -15.46 -91.32
N SER A 47 -19.08 -14.77 -91.07
CA SER A 47 -18.44 -13.90 -92.07
C SER A 47 -17.89 -14.67 -93.29
N LYS A 48 -17.46 -15.93 -93.09
CA LYS A 48 -16.96 -16.81 -94.15
C LYS A 48 -18.07 -17.43 -95.01
N GLN A 49 -19.32 -17.36 -94.57
CA GLN A 49 -20.49 -17.89 -95.28
C GLN A 49 -21.19 -16.84 -96.16
N GLN A 50 -20.61 -15.65 -96.37
CA GLN A 50 -21.13 -14.72 -97.36
C GLN A 50 -21.13 -15.37 -98.76
N PRO A 51 -22.23 -15.25 -99.52
CA PRO A 51 -22.49 -16.07 -100.69
C PRO A 51 -21.63 -15.61 -101.86
N THR A 52 -20.59 -16.37 -102.21
CA THR A 52 -20.21 -16.46 -103.62
C THR A 52 -21.30 -17.24 -104.36
N PRO A 53 -21.92 -16.67 -105.41
CA PRO A 53 -22.98 -17.35 -106.15
C PRO A 53 -22.45 -18.67 -106.75
N PRO A 54 -23.27 -19.74 -106.81
CA PRO A 54 -22.82 -21.04 -107.33
C PRO A 54 -22.60 -20.98 -108.85
N PRO A 55 -21.65 -21.73 -109.42
CA PRO A 55 -21.56 -21.91 -110.87
C PRO A 55 -22.83 -22.63 -111.36
N GLU A 56 -23.52 -22.02 -112.34
CA GLU A 56 -24.69 -22.61 -112.99
C GLU A 56 -24.34 -23.96 -113.64
N GLY A 57 -24.95 -25.03 -113.15
CA GLY A 57 -25.09 -26.29 -113.89
C GLY A 57 -24.66 -27.55 -113.15
N ALA A 58 -25.61 -28.20 -112.46
CA ALA A 58 -25.84 -29.65 -112.48
C ALA A 58 -26.98 -30.04 -111.49
N ASN A 59 -28.10 -30.54 -112.05
CA ASN A 59 -29.09 -31.45 -111.45
C ASN A 59 -29.55 -31.13 -109.99
N GLY A 60 -30.73 -30.57 -109.73
CA GLY A 60 -32.04 -31.07 -110.14
C GLY A 60 -32.50 -32.30 -109.32
N ASP A 61 -32.47 -32.25 -107.97
CA ASP A 61 -33.43 -32.95 -107.06
C ASP A 61 -33.26 -32.69 -105.53
N ASN A 62 -32.45 -31.73 -105.07
CA ASN A 62 -32.14 -31.58 -103.62
C ASN A 62 -32.41 -30.19 -103.01
N ASP A 63 -33.21 -29.31 -103.64
CA ASP A 63 -33.38 -27.93 -103.16
C ASP A 63 -34.16 -27.83 -101.83
N ALA A 64 -35.25 -28.59 -101.66
CA ALA A 64 -36.06 -28.53 -100.43
C ALA A 64 -35.30 -29.05 -99.19
N ASP A 65 -34.41 -30.03 -99.38
CA ASP A 65 -33.63 -30.64 -98.29
C ASP A 65 -32.43 -29.78 -97.87
N THR A 66 -32.06 -28.80 -98.71
CA THR A 66 -30.95 -27.85 -98.48
C THR A 66 -31.45 -26.58 -97.79
N GLU A 67 -32.61 -26.05 -98.20
CA GLU A 67 -33.25 -24.90 -97.53
C GLU A 67 -33.65 -25.22 -96.08
N VAL A 68 -34.25 -26.39 -95.83
CA VAL A 68 -34.62 -26.83 -94.47
C VAL A 68 -33.39 -27.04 -93.57
N LYS A 69 -32.25 -27.45 -94.15
CA LYS A 69 -30.98 -27.58 -93.40
C LYS A 69 -30.34 -26.23 -93.09
N GLU A 70 -30.50 -25.22 -93.94
CA GLU A 70 -30.00 -23.87 -93.68
C GLU A 70 -30.89 -23.12 -92.67
N GLU A 71 -32.21 -23.26 -92.74
CA GLU A 71 -33.15 -22.71 -91.75
C GLU A 71 -32.97 -23.32 -90.35
N THR A 72 -32.70 -24.63 -90.26
CA THR A 72 -32.44 -25.29 -88.97
C THR A 72 -31.08 -24.91 -88.38
N LYS A 73 -30.03 -24.73 -89.19
CA LYS A 73 -28.73 -24.23 -88.73
C LYS A 73 -28.80 -22.79 -88.24
N THR A 74 -29.47 -21.91 -88.97
CA THR A 74 -29.64 -20.50 -88.57
C THR A 74 -30.42 -20.41 -87.25
N ALA A 75 -31.51 -21.17 -87.10
CA ALA A 75 -32.26 -21.25 -85.84
C ALA A 75 -31.42 -21.81 -84.67
N GLN A 76 -30.53 -22.78 -84.92
CA GLN A 76 -29.59 -23.28 -83.89
C GLN A 76 -28.57 -22.22 -83.50
N THR A 77 -27.97 -21.52 -84.47
CA THR A 77 -26.99 -20.45 -84.18
C THR A 77 -27.58 -19.30 -83.40
N LEU A 78 -28.85 -18.93 -83.64
CA LEU A 78 -29.55 -17.91 -82.87
C LEU A 78 -29.75 -18.33 -81.41
N ARG A 79 -30.11 -19.60 -81.16
CA ARG A 79 -30.22 -20.13 -79.79
C ARG A 79 -28.87 -20.17 -79.08
N GLU A 80 -27.81 -20.53 -79.78
CA GLU A 80 -26.44 -20.50 -79.23
C GLU A 80 -26.01 -19.07 -78.88
N ILE A 81 -26.33 -18.09 -79.75
CA ILE A 81 -26.07 -16.68 -79.49
C ILE A 81 -26.82 -16.19 -78.25
N ASP A 82 -28.10 -16.53 -78.10
CA ASP A 82 -28.90 -16.10 -76.95
C ASP A 82 -28.40 -16.76 -75.64
N GLN A 83 -28.04 -18.05 -75.67
CA GLN A 83 -27.41 -18.71 -74.53
C GLN A 83 -26.09 -18.03 -74.14
N ILE A 84 -25.25 -17.67 -75.12
CA ILE A 84 -23.99 -16.97 -74.86
C ILE A 84 -24.22 -15.58 -74.25
N LYS A 85 -25.28 -14.85 -74.67
CA LYS A 85 -25.64 -13.55 -74.07
C LYS A 85 -26.04 -13.71 -72.60
N ASP A 86 -26.90 -14.67 -72.28
CA ASP A 86 -27.36 -14.91 -70.91
C ASP A 86 -26.18 -15.29 -70.01
N ASP A 87 -25.34 -16.19 -70.51
CA ASP A 87 -24.12 -16.62 -69.86
C ASP A 87 -23.11 -15.48 -69.62
N LEU A 88 -22.93 -14.59 -70.61
CA LEU A 88 -22.05 -13.43 -70.51
C LEU A 88 -22.59 -12.44 -69.46
N THR A 89 -23.90 -12.25 -69.43
CA THR A 89 -24.57 -11.38 -68.45
C THR A 89 -24.36 -11.91 -67.03
N LEU A 90 -24.52 -13.23 -66.84
CA LEU A 90 -24.27 -13.88 -65.55
C LEU A 90 -22.80 -13.77 -65.13
N ASP A 91 -21.86 -13.91 -66.07
CA ASP A 91 -20.44 -13.81 -65.78
C ASP A 91 -19.99 -12.39 -65.46
N PHE A 92 -20.55 -11.37 -66.11
CA PHE A 92 -20.31 -9.97 -65.72
C PHE A 92 -20.89 -9.66 -64.35
N ALA A 93 -22.09 -10.15 -64.03
CA ALA A 93 -22.65 -10.01 -62.68
C ALA A 93 -21.78 -10.70 -61.61
N ALA A 94 -21.27 -11.90 -61.91
CA ALA A 94 -20.32 -12.59 -61.02
C ALA A 94 -18.99 -11.85 -60.89
N PHE A 95 -18.52 -11.21 -61.96
CA PHE A 95 -17.32 -10.39 -61.97
C PHE A 95 -17.49 -9.12 -61.11
N ASP A 96 -18.59 -8.39 -61.28
CA ASP A 96 -18.91 -7.21 -60.45
C ASP A 96 -19.00 -7.57 -58.97
N SER A 97 -19.62 -8.71 -58.64
CA SER A 97 -19.64 -9.25 -57.27
C SER A 97 -18.24 -9.54 -56.74
N SER A 98 -17.34 -10.09 -57.59
CA SER A 98 -15.95 -10.36 -57.19
C SER A 98 -15.16 -9.07 -56.92
N ILE A 99 -15.36 -8.02 -57.72
CA ILE A 99 -14.74 -6.70 -57.50
C ILE A 99 -15.25 -6.08 -56.21
N ALA A 100 -16.58 -6.06 -56.00
CA ALA A 100 -17.18 -5.50 -54.79
C ALA A 100 -16.65 -6.21 -53.53
N ARG A 101 -16.50 -7.54 -53.58
CA ARG A 101 -15.91 -8.31 -52.49
C ARG A 101 -14.46 -7.89 -52.22
N LEU A 102 -13.64 -7.70 -53.25
CA LEU A 102 -12.25 -7.25 -53.09
C LEU A 102 -12.18 -5.85 -52.46
N GLN A 103 -13.06 -4.94 -52.86
CA GLN A 103 -13.17 -3.60 -52.26
C GLN A 103 -13.56 -3.67 -50.78
N PHE A 104 -14.57 -4.47 -50.43
CA PHE A 104 -14.95 -4.65 -49.01
C PHE A 104 -13.84 -5.30 -48.19
N LEU A 105 -13.11 -6.26 -48.76
CA LEU A 105 -11.95 -6.87 -48.10
C LEU A 105 -10.85 -5.84 -47.88
N LEU A 106 -10.56 -4.97 -48.84
CA LEU A 106 -9.59 -3.89 -48.69
C LEU A 106 -10.01 -2.94 -47.57
N ASP A 107 -11.24 -2.44 -47.60
CA ASP A 107 -11.76 -1.50 -46.60
C ASP A 107 -11.80 -2.13 -45.19
N ALA A 108 -12.16 -3.41 -45.10
CA ALA A 108 -12.12 -4.16 -43.84
C ALA A 108 -10.69 -4.27 -43.31
N ASN A 109 -9.73 -4.63 -44.16
CA ASN A 109 -8.32 -4.73 -43.77
C ASN A 109 -7.73 -3.38 -43.37
N VAL A 110 -8.08 -2.29 -44.06
CA VAL A 110 -7.62 -0.93 -43.68
C VAL A 110 -8.13 -0.57 -42.30
N ARG A 111 -9.44 -0.75 -42.05
CA ARG A 111 -10.04 -0.48 -40.74
C ARG A 111 -9.43 -1.34 -39.64
N GLU A 112 -9.17 -2.60 -39.91
CA GLU A 112 -8.57 -3.52 -38.94
C GLU A 112 -7.13 -3.12 -38.62
N ARG A 113 -6.34 -2.71 -39.62
CA ARG A 113 -5.00 -2.16 -39.41
C ARG A 113 -5.01 -0.88 -38.59
N GLU A 114 -5.99 -0.01 -38.78
CA GLU A 114 -6.18 1.18 -37.95
C GLU A 114 -6.52 0.82 -36.50
N ARG A 115 -7.40 -0.16 -36.29
CA ARG A 115 -7.71 -0.69 -34.95
C ARG A 115 -6.46 -1.25 -34.27
N TYR A 116 -5.69 -2.09 -34.95
CA TYR A 116 -4.45 -2.63 -34.37
C TYR A 116 -3.41 -1.55 -34.07
N LYS A 117 -3.31 -0.49 -34.88
CA LYS A 117 -2.44 0.66 -34.58
C LYS A 117 -2.91 1.39 -33.32
N ALA A 118 -4.21 1.63 -33.18
CA ALA A 118 -4.78 2.27 -32.00
C ALA A 118 -4.59 1.41 -30.74
N ASP A 119 -4.81 0.10 -30.84
CA ASP A 119 -4.57 -0.83 -29.73
C ASP A 119 -3.10 -0.94 -29.36
N GLN A 120 -2.20 -0.95 -30.35
CA GLN A 120 -0.75 -0.90 -30.11
C GLN A 120 -0.37 0.34 -29.31
N GLN A 121 -0.90 1.51 -29.69
CA GLN A 121 -0.66 2.75 -28.95
C GLN A 121 -1.21 2.67 -27.53
N ARG A 122 -2.45 2.21 -27.36
CA ARG A 122 -3.07 2.02 -26.04
C ARG A 122 -2.24 1.10 -25.13
N ILE A 123 -1.76 -0.03 -25.65
CA ILE A 123 -0.92 -0.97 -24.90
C ILE A 123 0.41 -0.32 -24.52
N LEU A 124 1.03 0.44 -25.41
CA LEU A 124 2.29 1.13 -25.12
C LEU A 124 2.10 2.22 -24.04
N GLU A 125 1.02 2.99 -24.11
CA GLU A 125 0.65 3.97 -23.09
C GLU A 125 0.39 3.31 -21.74
N GLU A 126 -0.34 2.20 -21.71
CA GLU A 126 -0.60 1.43 -20.49
C GLU A 126 0.69 0.87 -19.89
N CYS A 127 1.57 0.30 -20.72
CA CYS A 127 2.89 -0.16 -20.28
C CYS A 127 3.70 0.98 -19.66
N GLN A 128 3.66 2.17 -20.26
CA GLN A 128 4.38 3.33 -19.73
C GLN A 128 3.78 3.81 -18.41
N ASN A 129 2.46 3.90 -18.32
CA ASN A 129 1.77 4.27 -17.08
C ASN A 129 2.07 3.29 -15.93
N VAL A 130 2.14 1.99 -16.23
CA VAL A 130 2.53 0.98 -15.23
C VAL A 130 3.97 1.19 -14.75
N ARG A 131 4.91 1.51 -15.65
CA ARG A 131 6.30 1.83 -15.27
C ARG A 131 6.38 3.07 -14.38
N ASP A 132 5.67 4.14 -14.75
CA ASP A 132 5.67 5.39 -14.01
C ASP A 132 5.04 5.20 -12.62
N ASN A 133 3.94 4.45 -12.52
CA ASN A 133 3.33 4.12 -11.24
C ASN A 133 4.25 3.26 -10.38
N ASN A 134 4.95 2.27 -10.96
CA ASN A 134 5.90 1.45 -10.23
C ASN A 134 7.07 2.29 -9.69
N ALA A 135 7.59 3.24 -10.47
CA ALA A 135 8.62 4.18 -10.02
C ALA A 135 8.15 5.02 -8.84
N ARG A 136 6.94 5.58 -8.92
CA ARG A 136 6.32 6.35 -7.82
C ARG A 136 6.13 5.49 -6.56
N LEU A 137 5.67 4.25 -6.70
CA LEU A 137 5.49 3.33 -5.57
C LEU A 137 6.82 2.99 -4.90
N ARG A 138 7.91 2.83 -5.67
CA ARG A 138 9.26 2.63 -5.11
C ARG A 138 9.71 3.84 -4.29
N GLU A 139 9.51 5.05 -4.79
CA GLU A 139 9.84 6.28 -4.05
C GLU A 139 9.04 6.39 -2.74
N GLN A 140 7.73 6.12 -2.79
CA GLN A 140 6.88 6.10 -1.58
C GLN A 140 7.36 5.06 -0.57
N LEU A 141 7.76 3.89 -1.04
CA LEU A 141 8.26 2.80 -0.21
C LEU A 141 9.58 3.20 0.47
N ASP A 142 10.49 3.82 -0.26
CA ASP A 142 11.75 4.31 0.30
C ASP A 142 11.53 5.42 1.33
N GLY A 143 10.60 6.36 1.07
CA GLY A 143 10.18 7.37 2.04
C GLY A 143 9.56 6.77 3.30
N ALA A 144 8.72 5.74 3.16
CA ALA A 144 8.13 5.02 4.28
C ALA A 144 9.17 4.26 5.11
N ARG A 145 10.15 3.62 4.45
CA ARG A 145 11.28 2.95 5.11
C ARG A 145 12.15 3.94 5.89
N ALA A 146 12.44 5.11 5.32
CA ALA A 146 13.18 6.17 6.02
C ALA A 146 12.43 6.65 7.28
N THR A 147 11.12 6.85 7.17
CA THR A 147 10.27 7.23 8.31
C THR A 147 10.24 6.15 9.38
N LEU A 148 10.13 4.87 8.99
CA LEU A 148 10.19 3.74 9.92
C LEU A 148 11.54 3.68 10.65
N ALA A 149 12.66 3.90 9.93
CA ALA A 149 13.98 3.95 10.52
C ALA A 149 14.10 5.05 11.58
N GLN A 150 13.60 6.27 11.28
CA GLN A 150 13.55 7.37 12.25
C GLN A 150 12.73 7.01 13.49
N ARG A 151 11.54 6.41 13.30
CA ARG A 151 10.69 5.97 14.43
C ARG A 151 11.40 4.95 15.30
N LYS A 152 12.10 3.97 14.70
CA LYS A 152 12.90 3.00 15.45
C LYS A 152 14.00 3.67 16.29
N GLU A 153 14.65 4.71 15.77
CA GLU A 153 15.64 5.47 16.55
C GLU A 153 14.98 6.24 17.71
N TYR A 154 13.81 6.85 17.49
CA TYR A 154 13.05 7.47 18.57
C TYR A 154 12.60 6.47 19.62
N ASP A 155 12.14 5.29 19.23
CA ASP A 155 11.75 4.22 20.15
C ASP A 155 12.94 3.72 20.95
N LYS A 156 14.13 3.57 20.33
CA LYS A 156 15.37 3.23 21.04
C LYS A 156 15.71 4.28 22.10
N LEU A 157 15.65 5.57 21.75
CA LEU A 157 15.92 6.67 22.69
C LEU A 157 14.89 6.71 23.81
N ALA A 158 13.60 6.57 23.49
CA ALA A 158 12.52 6.52 24.47
C ALA A 158 12.71 5.35 25.44
N ASN A 159 13.00 4.15 24.92
CA ASN A 159 13.27 2.97 25.74
C ASN A 159 14.51 3.16 26.61
N ALA A 160 15.59 3.77 26.11
CA ALA A 160 16.78 4.05 26.89
C ALA A 160 16.52 5.07 28.03
N LEU A 161 15.66 6.05 27.80
CA LEU A 161 15.21 7.00 28.82
C LEU A 161 14.34 6.32 29.87
N MET A 162 13.39 5.48 29.45
CA MET A 162 12.49 4.77 30.35
C MET A 162 13.21 3.67 31.16
N ALA A 163 14.18 2.97 30.58
CA ALA A 163 14.93 1.90 31.24
C ALA A 163 15.77 2.38 32.44
N LYS A 164 16.20 3.64 32.43
CA LYS A 164 16.95 4.25 33.54
C LYS A 164 16.06 4.58 34.76
N GLY A 165 14.75 4.30 34.69
CA GLY A 165 13.82 4.51 35.81
C GLY A 165 13.80 5.96 36.28
N LEU A 166 14.03 6.93 35.38
CA LEU A 166 14.01 8.34 35.75
C LEU A 166 12.61 8.73 36.21
N ARG A 167 12.53 9.48 37.31
CA ARG A 167 11.26 10.05 37.76
C ARG A 167 10.67 10.96 36.67
N PRO A 168 9.33 11.00 36.50
CA PRO A 168 8.69 11.90 35.56
C PRO A 168 9.07 13.36 35.84
N ARG A 169 9.15 14.20 34.79
CA ARG A 169 9.57 15.61 34.94
C ARG A 169 8.71 16.39 35.93
N GLY A 170 7.39 16.19 35.93
CA GLY A 170 6.48 16.87 36.86
C GLY A 170 6.77 16.57 38.33
N GLU A 171 7.16 15.32 38.65
CA GLU A 171 7.53 14.93 40.02
C GLU A 171 8.91 15.50 40.40
N GLN A 172 9.85 15.54 39.45
CA GLN A 172 11.15 16.17 39.68
C GLN A 172 11.00 17.67 39.98
N GLU A 173 10.14 18.38 39.24
CA GLU A 173 9.85 19.80 39.47
C GLU A 173 9.20 20.06 40.83
N SER A 174 8.27 19.22 41.29
CA SER A 174 7.69 19.36 42.63
C SER A 174 8.71 19.12 43.73
N ASN A 175 9.59 18.13 43.55
CA ASN A 175 10.65 17.84 44.52
C ASN A 175 11.68 18.97 44.57
N LEU A 176 12.04 19.56 43.43
CA LEU A 176 12.93 20.72 43.38
C LEU A 176 12.33 21.92 44.12
N LYS A 177 11.05 22.25 43.85
CA LYS A 177 10.36 23.33 44.57
C LYS A 177 10.35 23.12 46.08
N LYS A 178 10.07 21.89 46.52
CA LYS A 178 10.09 21.54 47.95
C LYS A 178 11.48 21.74 48.57
N LEU A 179 12.53 21.28 47.89
CA LEU A 179 13.91 21.46 48.36
C LEU A 179 14.32 22.94 48.38
N GLU A 180 13.91 23.73 47.39
CA GLU A 180 14.16 25.18 47.36
C GLU A 180 13.45 25.91 48.52
N GLU A 181 12.23 25.48 48.88
CA GLU A 181 11.51 25.98 50.06
C GLU A 181 12.24 25.62 51.34
N GLU A 182 12.66 24.37 51.49
CA GLU A 182 13.41 23.89 52.66
C GLU A 182 14.76 24.60 52.82
N ILE A 183 15.50 24.80 51.72
CA ILE A 183 16.74 25.59 51.72
C ILE A 183 16.46 27.01 52.21
N ARG A 184 15.43 27.66 51.67
CA ARG A 184 15.07 29.03 52.05
C ARG A 184 14.71 29.13 53.54
N ASP A 185 14.03 28.13 54.08
CA ASP A 185 13.67 28.11 55.50
C ASP A 185 14.88 27.83 56.40
N LEU A 186 15.77 26.90 56.01
CA LEU A 186 17.04 26.67 56.70
C LEU A 186 17.96 27.90 56.68
N GLU A 187 17.99 28.66 55.58
CA GLU A 187 18.72 29.92 55.50
C GLU A 187 18.18 30.94 56.51
N LYS A 188 16.85 31.11 56.59
CA LYS A 188 16.24 31.98 57.63
C LYS A 188 16.56 31.49 59.03
N GLU A 189 16.45 30.19 59.28
CA GLU A 189 16.80 29.62 60.58
C GLU A 189 18.26 29.89 60.92
N SER A 190 19.19 29.71 59.96
CA SER A 190 20.60 30.03 60.13
C SER A 190 20.83 31.51 60.45
N GLU A 191 20.09 32.43 59.83
CA GLU A 191 20.13 33.86 60.13
C GLU A 191 19.64 34.13 61.56
N THR A 192 18.55 33.48 62.00
CA THR A 192 18.06 33.61 63.37
C THR A 192 19.05 33.04 64.39
N TYR A 193 19.70 31.91 64.09
CA TYR A 193 20.76 31.36 64.92
C TYR A 193 21.98 32.28 64.96
N ALA A 194 22.34 32.91 63.84
CA ALA A 194 23.43 33.89 63.80
C ALA A 194 23.12 35.12 64.66
N VAL A 195 21.86 35.59 64.68
CA VAL A 195 21.41 36.69 65.57
C VAL A 195 21.50 36.26 67.03
N THR A 196 20.88 35.14 67.42
CA THR A 196 20.88 34.67 68.81
C THR A 196 22.29 34.33 69.31
N TRP A 197 23.17 33.83 68.45
CA TRP A 197 24.57 33.60 68.76
C TRP A 197 25.32 34.92 69.05
N ARG A 198 25.10 35.96 68.23
CA ARG A 198 25.68 37.29 68.49
C ARG A 198 25.19 37.85 69.83
N GLU A 199 23.89 37.77 70.10
CA GLU A 199 23.33 38.24 71.37
C GLU A 199 23.91 37.48 72.57
N ARG A 200 24.06 36.15 72.50
CA ARG A 200 24.68 35.34 73.57
C ARG A 200 26.15 35.71 73.78
N ARG A 201 26.90 35.93 72.70
CA ARG A 201 28.29 36.38 72.77
C ARG A 201 28.39 37.76 73.43
N ASP A 202 27.47 38.66 73.11
CA ASP A 202 27.42 39.99 73.71
C ASP A 202 26.99 39.93 75.19
N GLN A 203 26.04 39.06 75.55
CA GLN A 203 25.68 38.76 76.95
C GLN A 203 26.86 38.16 77.73
N PHE A 204 27.58 37.20 77.15
CA PHE A 204 28.77 36.63 77.77
C PHE A 204 29.87 37.69 77.97
N SER A 205 30.04 38.59 77.00
CA SER A 205 30.98 39.72 77.12
C SER A 205 30.61 40.63 78.30
N LYS A 206 29.31 40.94 78.47
CA LYS A 206 28.81 41.71 79.64
C LYS A 206 29.08 40.99 80.96
N ILE A 207 28.80 39.70 81.06
CA ILE A 207 29.08 38.90 82.27
C ILE A 207 30.57 38.89 82.59
N MET A 208 31.43 38.79 81.57
CA MET A 208 32.88 38.87 81.75
C MET A 208 33.33 40.24 82.28
N ASP A 209 32.76 41.32 81.75
CA ASP A 209 33.03 42.70 82.21
C ASP A 209 32.55 42.89 83.66
N GLU A 210 31.35 42.45 84.00
CA GLU A 210 30.81 42.47 85.36
C GLU A 210 31.63 41.60 86.32
N GLY A 211 32.08 40.41 85.89
CA GLY A 211 32.95 39.54 86.67
C GLY A 211 34.34 40.15 86.90
N MET A 212 34.86 40.92 85.94
CA MET A 212 36.07 41.74 86.15
C MET A 212 35.83 42.88 87.14
N GLN A 213 34.69 43.57 87.06
CA GLN A 213 34.30 44.61 88.02
C GLN A 213 34.13 44.05 89.43
N LEU A 214 33.47 42.89 89.59
CA LEU A 214 33.33 42.22 90.89
C LEU A 214 34.69 41.81 91.45
N ARG A 215 35.61 41.28 90.63
CA ARG A 215 36.99 41.02 91.06
C ARG A 215 37.73 42.28 91.49
N ARG A 216 37.44 43.42 90.85
CA ARG A 216 37.98 44.72 91.24
C ARG A 216 37.38 45.17 92.57
N GLN A 217 36.07 45.12 92.73
CA GLN A 217 35.38 45.41 94.00
C GLN A 217 35.86 44.51 95.14
N ILE A 218 36.00 43.19 94.92
CA ILE A 218 36.54 42.26 95.92
C ILE A 218 37.99 42.64 96.28
N ARG A 219 38.79 43.10 95.33
CA ARG A 219 40.15 43.57 95.62
C ARG A 219 40.13 44.86 96.43
N ASP A 220 39.32 45.82 96.00
CA ASP A 220 39.18 47.12 96.65
C ASP A 220 38.60 46.95 98.07
N GLU A 221 37.63 46.05 98.26
CA GLU A 221 37.03 45.66 99.55
C GLU A 221 37.99 44.82 100.39
N LYS A 222 38.78 43.92 99.80
CA LYS A 222 39.87 43.21 100.51
C LYS A 222 40.94 44.20 100.99
N GLU A 223 41.34 45.16 100.16
CA GLU A 223 42.29 46.21 100.52
C GLU A 223 41.70 47.17 101.57
N GLU A 224 40.39 47.44 101.53
CA GLU A 224 39.67 48.20 102.55
C GLU A 224 39.57 47.43 103.87
N VAL A 225 39.30 46.12 103.84
CA VAL A 225 39.32 45.23 105.01
C VAL A 225 40.74 45.14 105.57
N GLU A 226 41.77 45.00 104.74
CA GLU A 226 43.18 44.99 105.15
C GLU A 226 43.60 46.35 105.74
N ARG A 227 43.08 47.49 105.24
CA ARG A 227 43.23 48.81 105.87
C ARG A 227 42.44 48.98 107.17
N ARG A 228 41.30 48.28 107.31
CA ARG A 228 40.43 48.35 108.49
C ARG A 228 40.82 47.36 109.60
N GLU A 229 41.49 46.28 109.24
CA GLU A 229 42.02 45.25 110.13
C GLU A 229 43.51 45.47 110.46
N GLY A 230 44.24 46.23 109.63
CA GLY A 230 45.63 46.66 109.87
C GLY A 230 45.85 47.66 111.03
N MET A 231 44.87 47.84 111.93
CA MET A 231 44.98 48.67 113.13
C MET A 231 44.52 47.97 114.41
N ASN A 232 44.52 46.63 114.45
CA ASN A 232 44.53 45.89 115.72
C ASN A 232 45.17 44.51 115.56
N GLU A 233 46.50 44.46 115.56
CA GLU A 233 47.24 43.24 115.92
C GLU A 233 48.24 43.62 117.02
N ASP A 234 47.96 43.19 118.26
CA ASP A 234 48.99 42.93 119.25
C ASP A 234 48.55 41.76 120.16
N GLY A 235 49.42 40.76 120.27
CA GLY A 235 49.52 39.83 121.40
C GLY A 235 48.80 38.47 121.31
N GLU A 236 49.54 37.42 120.91
CA GLU A 236 50.01 36.26 121.73
C GLU A 236 49.02 35.73 122.81
N GLU A 237 48.80 34.45 123.15
CA GLU A 237 49.58 33.20 123.11
C GLU A 237 48.62 32.05 123.57
N ASP A 238 48.73 30.88 122.94
CA ASP A 238 48.60 29.48 123.43
C ASP A 238 47.44 28.96 124.33
N GLY A 239 47.10 27.67 124.14
CA GLY A 239 46.49 26.84 125.21
C GLY A 239 45.24 26.00 124.91
N ASP A 240 45.42 24.87 124.21
CA ASP A 240 44.93 23.50 124.50
C ASP A 240 43.43 23.12 124.71
N ALA A 241 43.14 21.92 124.17
CA ALA A 241 42.19 20.89 124.60
C ALA A 241 40.68 20.96 124.29
N SER A 242 40.33 20.27 123.20
CA SER A 242 39.58 18.99 123.23
C SER A 242 38.03 18.98 123.17
N ARG A 243 37.57 18.04 122.32
CA ARG A 243 36.27 17.34 122.24
C ARG A 243 35.08 18.01 121.54
N GLY A 244 34.83 17.49 120.33
CA GLY A 244 33.71 16.55 120.18
C GLY A 244 32.57 16.96 119.25
N GLY A 245 32.39 16.18 118.18
CA GLY A 245 31.05 15.72 117.81
C GLY A 245 30.50 16.13 116.45
N ASN A 246 30.45 15.12 115.56
CA ASN A 246 29.41 14.84 114.57
C ASN A 246 29.40 15.54 113.19
N THR A 247 30.02 14.83 112.24
CA THR A 247 29.52 14.45 110.88
C THR A 247 28.01 14.14 110.82
N PRO A 248 27.34 13.93 109.64
CA PRO A 248 27.84 13.69 108.26
C PRO A 248 27.03 14.50 107.18
N ARG A 249 27.23 14.48 105.85
CA ARG A 249 27.44 13.34 104.96
C ARG A 249 27.78 13.77 103.52
N HIS A 250 28.66 12.98 102.93
CA HIS A 250 29.06 12.87 101.54
C HIS A 250 27.99 12.22 100.65
N VAL A 251 27.81 12.70 99.41
CA VAL A 251 27.47 11.84 98.26
C VAL A 251 28.27 12.28 97.02
N SER A 252 29.10 11.34 96.57
CA SER A 252 29.78 11.31 95.28
C SER A 252 28.88 10.73 94.19
N SER A 253 29.34 10.88 92.95
CA SER A 253 28.98 10.08 91.75
C SER A 253 27.76 10.56 90.96
N GLY A 254 27.76 10.63 89.63
CA GLY A 254 28.70 10.08 88.67
C GLY A 254 28.43 10.58 87.25
N ASN A 255 29.50 10.60 86.49
CA ASN A 255 29.56 10.82 85.05
C ASN A 255 29.02 9.56 84.35
N VAL A 256 27.88 9.63 83.67
CA VAL A 256 27.40 8.56 82.75
C VAL A 256 26.65 9.19 81.58
N THR A 257 27.32 9.25 80.44
CA THR A 257 26.71 9.26 79.11
C THR A 257 26.02 7.92 78.87
N PRO A 258 24.82 7.89 78.25
CA PRO A 258 24.51 6.74 77.40
C PRO A 258 23.90 7.16 76.06
N HIS A 259 24.66 6.89 75.01
CA HIS A 259 24.18 6.23 73.79
C HIS A 259 24.80 4.81 73.88
N PRO A 260 24.16 3.67 73.49
CA PRO A 260 23.69 3.38 72.13
C PRO A 260 22.44 2.48 71.98
N ASP A 261 21.73 2.69 70.86
CA ASP A 261 21.38 1.72 69.80
C ASP A 261 20.54 0.43 70.02
N SER A 262 19.94 -0.01 68.90
CA SER A 262 19.19 -1.25 68.59
C SER A 262 17.75 -1.30 69.10
N GLY A 263 16.73 -1.63 68.30
CA GLY A 263 16.67 -2.33 67.01
C GLY A 263 15.46 -3.27 67.03
N ALA A 264 15.00 -3.66 65.84
CA ALA A 264 14.08 -4.76 65.54
C ALA A 264 12.56 -4.50 65.47
N VAL A 265 12.10 -4.61 64.21
CA VAL A 265 10.84 -5.18 63.68
C VAL A 265 10.32 -6.38 64.49
N PRO A 266 9.00 -6.71 64.46
CA PRO A 266 8.54 -7.66 63.43
C PRO A 266 7.08 -7.48 62.93
N ARG A 267 6.83 -8.01 61.71
CA ARG A 267 5.54 -8.47 61.15
C ARG A 267 5.23 -9.89 61.70
N PRO A 268 3.99 -10.41 61.78
CA PRO A 268 3.24 -10.96 60.60
C PRO A 268 1.69 -10.82 60.67
N ALA A 269 0.96 -10.75 59.53
CA ALA A 269 -0.06 -11.70 59.00
C ALA A 269 -1.06 -12.32 60.05
N SER A 270 -2.39 -12.41 59.87
CA SER A 270 -3.20 -12.80 58.69
C SER A 270 -4.72 -12.59 58.93
N ALA A 271 -5.49 -12.39 57.85
CA ALA A 271 -6.87 -12.82 57.51
C ALA A 271 -7.97 -13.01 58.58
N HIS A 272 -9.14 -12.35 58.39
CA HIS A 272 -10.41 -13.00 58.02
C HIS A 272 -11.52 -11.99 57.59
N GLU A 273 -12.45 -12.51 56.80
CA GLU A 273 -13.74 -12.03 56.23
C GLU A 273 -14.57 -11.10 57.14
N GLY A 274 -15.49 -10.24 56.70
CA GLY A 274 -16.18 -10.02 55.42
C GLY A 274 -17.61 -9.54 55.74
N GLN A 275 -18.11 -8.44 55.15
CA GLN A 275 -19.54 -8.14 54.88
C GLN A 275 -19.76 -6.74 54.26
N SER A 276 -20.14 -6.76 52.98
CA SER A 276 -21.28 -6.05 52.32
C SER A 276 -21.51 -4.52 52.35
N GLU A 277 -22.07 -4.07 51.20
CA GLU A 277 -22.75 -2.82 50.81
C GLU A 277 -21.84 -1.66 50.35
N ASP A 278 -21.67 -1.45 49.04
CA ASP A 278 -22.58 -0.81 48.05
C ASP A 278 -22.53 0.73 48.12
N GLN A 279 -21.82 1.34 47.16
CA GLN A 279 -22.26 2.52 46.41
C GLN A 279 -21.19 2.99 45.40
N SER A 280 -21.60 2.94 44.12
CA SER A 280 -21.32 3.86 43.00
C SER A 280 -19.95 4.53 42.84
N GLU A 281 -19.29 4.32 41.69
CA GLU A 281 -19.15 5.34 40.64
C GLU A 281 -18.27 4.81 39.48
N GLY A 282 -18.92 4.42 38.38
CA GLY A 282 -18.28 4.12 37.11
C GLY A 282 -18.72 5.14 36.06
N LEU A 283 -17.83 6.06 35.69
CA LEU A 283 -18.06 7.02 34.61
C LEU A 283 -17.49 6.49 33.30
N LYS A 284 -18.37 6.09 32.38
CA LYS A 284 -18.11 5.97 30.94
C LYS A 284 -18.42 7.31 30.27
N PRO A 285 -17.62 7.81 29.30
CA PRO A 285 -18.03 8.96 28.51
C PRO A 285 -19.01 8.57 27.39
N ARG A 286 -20.10 9.33 27.33
CA ARG A 286 -21.14 9.35 26.28
C ARG A 286 -20.67 10.27 25.15
N ALA A 287 -20.58 9.75 23.93
CA ALA A 287 -20.40 10.56 22.72
C ALA A 287 -21.74 10.77 22.01
N SER A 288 -22.13 12.02 21.80
CA SER A 288 -23.09 12.47 20.78
C SER A 288 -23.05 13.99 20.66
N GLY A 289 -22.77 14.49 19.45
CA GLY A 289 -23.33 15.78 19.01
C GLY A 289 -22.49 16.70 18.13
N LEU A 290 -22.57 16.47 16.81
CA LEU A 290 -22.83 17.47 15.75
C LEU A 290 -21.69 18.27 15.06
N GLY A 291 -21.70 18.15 13.71
CA GLY A 291 -21.16 19.08 12.70
C GLY A 291 -19.95 18.52 11.96
N GLY A 292 -19.88 18.34 10.64
CA GLY A 292 -20.74 18.65 9.50
C GLY A 292 -19.93 18.43 8.21
N PHE A 293 -20.64 18.31 7.09
CA PHE A 293 -20.21 18.40 5.68
C PHE A 293 -19.87 17.11 4.88
N SER A 294 -20.80 16.84 3.96
CA SER A 294 -20.61 16.47 2.55
C SER A 294 -20.04 15.09 2.20
N ARG A 295 -20.93 14.24 1.62
CA ARG A 295 -20.70 13.63 0.30
C ARG A 295 -21.95 12.96 -0.25
N SER A 296 -22.37 13.45 -1.41
CA SER A 296 -23.24 12.76 -2.38
C SER A 296 -22.60 11.46 -2.85
N GLY A 297 -23.41 10.44 -3.15
CA GLY A 297 -22.93 9.28 -3.91
C GLY A 297 -23.77 8.01 -3.75
N SER A 298 -24.80 7.90 -4.60
CA SER A 298 -25.32 6.69 -5.26
C SER A 298 -25.30 5.34 -4.54
N ALA A 299 -26.50 4.79 -4.34
CA ALA A 299 -26.75 3.40 -3.98
C ALA A 299 -26.91 2.55 -5.25
N VAL A 300 -26.09 1.50 -5.37
CA VAL A 300 -26.35 0.35 -6.25
C VAL A 300 -25.99 -0.92 -5.46
N PRO A 301 -26.86 -1.94 -5.38
CA PRO A 301 -26.56 -3.19 -4.69
C PRO A 301 -25.91 -4.20 -5.64
N SER A 302 -24.79 -4.82 -5.22
CA SER A 302 -24.23 -6.00 -5.88
C SER A 302 -24.42 -7.21 -4.99
N GLN A 303 -25.25 -8.14 -5.47
CA GLN A 303 -25.42 -9.50 -4.95
C GLN A 303 -24.40 -10.45 -5.60
N ASN A 304 -24.14 -11.55 -4.88
CA ASN A 304 -23.50 -12.81 -5.28
C ASN A 304 -22.04 -13.00 -4.86
N GLY A 305 -21.86 -13.37 -3.58
CA GLY A 305 -20.75 -14.19 -3.12
C GLY A 305 -21.18 -15.67 -3.07
N THR A 306 -20.36 -16.55 -3.65
CA THR A 306 -20.49 -18.02 -3.60
C THR A 306 -19.37 -18.54 -2.67
N PRO A 307 -19.61 -19.61 -1.87
CA PRO A 307 -18.86 -19.86 -0.65
C PRO A 307 -17.53 -20.60 -0.86
N GLN A 308 -16.58 -20.26 0.01
CA GLN A 308 -15.27 -20.88 0.19
C GLN A 308 -15.41 -22.11 1.10
N PRO A 309 -14.81 -23.28 0.78
CA PRO A 309 -14.65 -24.37 1.74
C PRO A 309 -13.46 -24.08 2.66
N GLN A 310 -13.69 -24.29 3.96
CA GLN A 310 -12.65 -24.50 4.95
C GLN A 310 -12.04 -25.88 4.74
N ASP A 311 -10.72 -25.96 4.68
CA ASP A 311 -9.96 -27.11 5.16
C ASP A 311 -8.71 -26.55 5.82
N ASP A 312 -8.67 -26.69 7.14
CA ASP A 312 -7.48 -26.53 7.96
C ASP A 312 -6.67 -27.82 7.81
N ASP A 313 -5.48 -27.75 7.22
CA ASP A 313 -4.45 -28.78 7.41
C ASP A 313 -3.09 -28.12 7.59
N GLU A 314 -2.50 -28.38 8.76
CA GLU A 314 -1.15 -27.98 9.11
C GLU A 314 -0.16 -28.92 8.42
N GLY A 315 0.67 -28.38 7.53
CA GLY A 315 1.73 -29.12 6.86
C GLY A 315 2.94 -28.23 6.61
N GLU A 316 4.07 -28.65 7.15
CA GLU A 316 5.40 -28.05 7.04
C GLU A 316 5.79 -27.78 5.58
N ILE A 317 6.37 -26.60 5.31
CA ILE A 317 6.88 -26.23 3.99
C ILE A 317 8.29 -26.82 3.88
N GLU A 318 8.41 -28.03 3.34
CA GLU A 318 9.70 -28.65 2.98
C GLU A 318 10.17 -28.16 1.61
N GLU A 319 11.50 -28.06 1.52
CA GLU A 319 12.35 -27.56 0.46
C GLU A 319 12.12 -28.23 -0.92
N GLY A 320 12.51 -27.51 -1.97
CA GLY A 320 12.12 -27.78 -3.35
C GLY A 320 12.60 -29.10 -3.96
N GLU A 321 11.82 -29.56 -4.93
CA GLU A 321 12.18 -30.61 -5.87
C GLU A 321 11.83 -30.16 -7.30
N ASP A 322 12.81 -30.25 -8.20
CA ASP A 322 12.76 -29.92 -9.62
C ASP A 322 11.68 -30.73 -10.36
N VAL A 323 10.86 -30.06 -11.17
CA VAL A 323 9.94 -30.72 -12.11
C VAL A 323 10.60 -30.78 -13.49
N GLU A 324 11.23 -31.91 -13.81
CA GLU A 324 11.59 -32.27 -15.18
C GLU A 324 10.30 -32.55 -15.99
N MET A 325 10.02 -31.71 -17.00
CA MET A 325 8.95 -31.94 -17.98
C MET A 325 9.46 -32.90 -19.07
N ASP A 326 9.09 -34.18 -18.99
CA ASP A 326 9.28 -35.17 -20.06
C ASP A 326 8.24 -34.96 -21.17
N ASP A 327 8.71 -34.49 -22.33
CA ASP A 327 7.95 -34.40 -23.58
C ASP A 327 7.75 -35.80 -24.18
N ARG A 328 6.58 -36.41 -23.95
CA ARG A 328 6.14 -37.59 -24.70
C ARG A 328 5.04 -37.24 -25.68
N HIS A 329 5.45 -37.27 -26.94
CA HIS A 329 4.63 -37.40 -28.14
C HIS A 329 3.47 -38.38 -27.99
N ASP A 330 2.27 -37.94 -28.35
CA ASP A 330 1.32 -38.82 -29.01
C ASP A 330 0.59 -38.08 -30.14
N THR A 331 1.00 -38.41 -31.36
CA THR A 331 0.31 -38.09 -32.61
C THR A 331 -0.87 -39.05 -32.77
N GLN A 332 -2.10 -38.53 -32.75
CA GLN A 332 -3.24 -39.27 -33.32
C GLN A 332 -4.10 -38.36 -34.19
N LEU A 333 -4.06 -38.64 -35.50
CA LEU A 333 -4.99 -38.16 -36.52
C LEU A 333 -6.40 -38.72 -36.25
N THR A 334 -7.41 -37.85 -36.18
CA THR A 334 -8.79 -38.08 -36.67
C THR A 334 -9.35 -36.70 -37.10
N SER A 335 -9.49 -36.43 -38.39
CA SER A 335 -10.69 -36.64 -39.23
C SER A 335 -11.98 -35.98 -38.69
N GLY A 336 -12.36 -34.85 -39.31
CA GLY A 336 -13.74 -34.61 -39.75
C GLY A 336 -14.69 -33.87 -38.80
N GLY A 337 -14.97 -32.60 -39.15
CA GLY A 337 -16.31 -32.00 -39.12
C GLY A 337 -16.90 -31.59 -37.77
N ASP A 338 -16.89 -30.29 -37.48
CA ASP A 338 -18.10 -29.55 -37.10
C ASP A 338 -17.82 -28.03 -37.16
N THR A 339 -18.59 -27.28 -37.94
CA THR A 339 -18.62 -25.82 -37.88
C THR A 339 -20.04 -25.42 -37.54
N PRO A 340 -20.29 -24.66 -36.45
CA PRO A 340 -21.64 -24.31 -36.05
C PRO A 340 -22.28 -23.40 -37.12
N GLN A 341 -23.45 -23.82 -37.62
CA GLN A 341 -24.31 -22.99 -38.46
C GLN A 341 -24.93 -21.89 -37.60
N ILE A 342 -24.77 -20.64 -38.04
CA ILE A 342 -25.46 -19.48 -37.48
C ILE A 342 -26.77 -19.31 -38.26
N THR A 343 -27.91 -19.50 -37.60
CA THR A 343 -29.24 -19.20 -38.17
C THR A 343 -29.58 -17.77 -37.79
N VAL A 344 -29.74 -16.90 -38.79
CA VAL A 344 -30.21 -15.52 -38.58
C VAL A 344 -31.71 -15.53 -38.88
N ASP A 345 -32.53 -15.39 -37.84
CA ASP A 345 -33.96 -15.16 -38.01
C ASP A 345 -34.19 -13.74 -38.53
N ALA A 346 -35.00 -13.63 -39.60
CA ALA A 346 -35.42 -12.35 -40.17
C ALA A 346 -36.43 -11.66 -39.24
N PRO A 347 -36.33 -10.34 -38.98
CA PRO A 347 -37.34 -9.65 -38.20
C PRO A 347 -38.66 -9.53 -38.99
N GLU A 348 -39.76 -9.87 -38.29
CA GLU A 348 -41.14 -9.69 -38.71
C GLU A 348 -41.44 -8.24 -39.14
N SER A 349 -42.31 -8.16 -40.14
CA SER A 349 -42.93 -6.96 -40.69
C SER A 349 -43.43 -5.99 -39.62
N MET A 350 -42.94 -4.75 -39.63
CA MET A 350 -43.63 -3.63 -39.00
C MET A 350 -44.88 -3.29 -39.81
N GLU A 351 -46.06 -3.60 -39.25
CA GLU A 351 -47.31 -2.96 -39.61
C GLU A 351 -47.20 -1.46 -39.32
N VAL A 352 -47.50 -0.65 -40.33
CA VAL A 352 -47.62 0.81 -40.23
C VAL A 352 -49.11 1.10 -40.09
N ASP A 353 -49.55 1.38 -38.86
CA ASP A 353 -50.89 1.90 -38.61
C ASP A 353 -51.05 3.27 -39.28
N SER A 354 -52.16 3.43 -40.01
CA SER A 354 -52.56 4.63 -40.74
C SER A 354 -53.33 5.61 -39.87
#